data_AF-A0A066YRG5-F1
#
_entry.id   AF-A0A066YRG5-F1
#
_cell.length_a   1.000
_cell.length_b   1.000
_cell.length_c   1.000
_cell.angle_alpha   90.00
_cell.angle_beta   90.00
_cell.angle_gamma   90.00
#
_symmetry.space_group_name_H-M   'P 1'
#
loop_
_entity.id
_entity.type
_entity.pdbx_description
1 polymer ?
#
loop_
_entity_poly.entity_id
_entity_poly.type
_entity_poly.pdbx_seq_one_letter_code
_entity_poly.pdbx_strand_id
1 'polypeptide(L)' 'MSRPEITPGQIYTTCRGGATSTYPETVIVRALDVDARTVEATGEASSVRHTIPASYFHATATTAAGKPRRTGYYLTGTL' A
#
# COMPACT_ATOMS: atom_id res chain seq x y z
N MET A 1 1.12 -4.80 -18.49
CA MET A 1 1.77 -4.61 -17.17
C MET A 1 0.79 -5.08 -16.11
N SER A 2 1.04 -6.24 -15.52
CA SER A 2 0.16 -6.83 -14.51
C SER A 2 0.22 -5.99 -13.22
N ARG A 3 -0.93 -5.72 -12.60
CA ARG A 3 -0.97 -5.14 -11.24
C ARG A 3 -0.16 -6.07 -10.30
N PRO A 4 0.61 -5.53 -9.34
CA PRO A 4 1.21 -6.37 -8.32
C PRO A 4 0.11 -7.19 -7.65
N GLU A 5 0.36 -8.49 -7.49
CA GLU A 5 -0.48 -9.34 -6.65
C GLU A 5 -0.30 -8.87 -5.20
N ILE A 6 -1.39 -8.43 -4.58
CA ILE A 6 -1.38 -7.95 -3.20
C ILE A 6 -1.62 -9.15 -2.30
N THR A 7 -0.64 -9.49 -1.47
CA THR A 7 -0.66 -10.66 -0.59
C THR A 7 -0.42 -10.27 0.87
N PRO A 8 -0.96 -11.02 1.84
CA PRO A 8 -0.66 -10.82 3.25
C PRO A 8 0.84 -10.82 3.54
N GLY A 9 1.27 -9.98 4.50
CA GLY A 9 2.68 -9.85 4.90
C GLY A 9 3.49 -8.84 4.07
N GLN A 10 2.98 -8.35 2.94
CA GLN A 10 3.65 -7.30 2.19
C GLN A 10 3.65 -5.96 2.95
N ILE A 11 4.77 -5.24 2.86
CA ILE A 11 5.00 -3.94 3.49
C ILE A 11 5.00 -2.86 2.42
N TYR A 12 4.23 -1.80 2.67
CA TYR A 12 3.96 -0.74 1.72
C TYR A 12 4.16 0.62 2.36
N THR A 13 4.90 1.51 1.69
CA THR A 13 5.19 2.87 2.17
C THR A 13 4.54 3.92 1.26
N THR A 14 4.05 5.02 1.84
CA THR A 14 3.42 6.09 1.06
C THR A 14 4.38 6.65 0.01
N CYS A 15 3.86 6.92 -1.20
CA CYS A 15 4.67 7.46 -2.29
C CYS A 15 5.13 8.91 -2.06
N ARG A 16 4.42 9.67 -1.21
CA ARG A 16 4.72 11.08 -0.93
C ARG A 16 5.78 11.26 0.17
N GLY A 17 6.01 10.24 1.00
CA GLY A 17 6.76 10.35 2.25
C GLY A 17 5.90 10.97 3.35
N GLY A 18 5.81 10.30 4.49
CA GLY A 18 5.01 10.72 5.64
C GLY A 18 3.57 10.18 5.68
N ALA A 19 3.04 10.09 6.89
CA ALA A 19 1.64 9.71 7.14
C ALA A 19 0.68 10.80 6.62
N THR A 20 -0.51 10.37 6.22
CA THR A 20 -1.64 11.27 5.98
C THR A 20 -2.51 11.36 7.24
N SER A 21 -3.44 12.31 7.30
CA SER A 21 -4.41 12.38 8.42
C SER A 21 -5.29 11.13 8.56
N THR A 22 -5.35 10.28 7.53
CA THR A 22 -6.24 9.11 7.46
C THR A 22 -5.48 7.78 7.50
N TYR A 23 -4.26 7.74 6.97
CA TYR A 23 -3.50 6.52 6.80
C TYR A 23 -2.03 6.71 7.21
N PRO A 24 -1.42 5.71 7.86
CA PRO A 24 -0.03 5.78 8.31
C PRO A 24 0.94 5.75 7.12
N GLU A 25 2.19 6.13 7.39
CA GLU A 25 3.25 6.17 6.39
C GLU A 25 3.57 4.79 5.83
N THR A 26 3.66 3.79 6.71
CA THR A 26 3.94 2.40 6.34
C THR A 26 2.83 1.50 6.84
N VAL A 27 2.37 0.61 5.96
CA VAL A 27 1.32 -0.37 6.24
C VAL A 27 1.78 -1.78 5.89
N ILE A 28 1.28 -2.75 6.65
CA ILE A 28 1.49 -4.18 6.44
C ILE A 28 0.16 -4.80 6.02
N VAL A 29 0.15 -5.46 4.87
CA VAL A 29 -1.06 -6.11 4.32
C VAL A 29 -1.46 -7.29 5.20
N ARG A 30 -2.75 -7.36 5.54
CA ARG A 30 -3.36 -8.46 6.29
C ARG A 30 -4.21 -9.34 5.38
N ALA A 31 -5.00 -8.74 4.50
CA ALA A 31 -5.86 -9.44 3.56
C ALA A 31 -6.19 -8.55 2.35
N LEU A 32 -6.46 -9.20 1.21
CA LEU A 32 -7.06 -8.58 0.03
C LEU A 32 -8.50 -9.06 -0.07
N ASP A 33 -9.45 -8.13 -0.07
CA ASP A 33 -10.83 -8.39 -0.45
C ASP A 33 -10.98 -8.15 -1.96
N VAL A 34 -11.12 -9.23 -2.72
CA VAL A 34 -11.18 -9.19 -4.18
C VAL A 34 -12.51 -8.61 -4.67
N ASP A 35 -13.60 -8.85 -3.95
CA ASP A 35 -14.94 -8.41 -4.30
C ASP A 35 -15.11 -6.91 -4.04
N ALA A 36 -14.70 -6.44 -2.86
CA ALA A 36 -14.74 -5.04 -2.48
C ALA A 36 -13.58 -4.22 -3.10
N ARG A 37 -12.57 -4.89 -3.67
CA ARG A 37 -11.34 -4.28 -4.22
C ARG A 37 -10.60 -3.42 -3.19
N THR A 38 -10.58 -3.87 -1.95
CA THR A 38 -9.94 -3.22 -0.82
C THR A 38 -8.90 -4.12 -0.18
N VAL A 39 -7.96 -3.51 0.51
CA VAL A 39 -6.89 -4.16 1.25
C VAL A 39 -7.07 -3.81 2.71
N GLU A 40 -7.14 -4.84 3.55
CA GLU A 40 -6.99 -4.66 4.98
C GLU A 40 -5.52 -4.61 5.31
N ALA A 41 -5.09 -3.54 5.98
CA ALA A 41 -3.71 -3.34 6.37
C ALA A 41 -3.62 -2.79 7.80
N THR A 42 -2.50 -3.01 8.46
CA THR A 42 -2.18 -2.40 9.76
C THR A 42 -1.02 -1.43 9.61
N GLY A 43 -1.00 -0.34 10.38
CA GLY A 43 0.18 0.51 10.46
C GLY A 43 1.39 -0.28 10.97
N GLU A 44 2.60 0.05 10.49
CA GLU A 44 3.82 -0.58 11.03
C GLU A 44 4.05 -0.14 12.49
N ALA A 45 3.88 1.15 12.77
CA ALA A 45 4.03 1.73 14.10
C ALA A 45 2.78 1.58 14.99
N SER A 46 1.66 1.09 14.44
CA SER A 46 0.41 0.96 15.19
C SER A 46 -0.42 -0.23 14.70
N SER A 47 -0.93 -1.04 15.61
CA SER A 47 -1.80 -2.17 15.25
C SER A 47 -3.22 -1.76 14.80
N VAL A 48 -3.42 -0.49 14.45
CA VAL A 48 -4.69 0.04 13.94
C VAL A 48 -4.94 -0.54 12.56
N ARG A 49 -6.15 -1.07 12.34
CA ARG A 49 -6.56 -1.61 11.04
C ARG A 49 -7.08 -0.48 10.14
N HIS A 50 -6.74 -0.58 8.87
CA HIS A 50 -7.14 0.32 7.81
C HIS A 50 -7.68 -0.47 6.63
N THR A 51 -8.78 0.00 6.06
CA THR A 51 -9.32 -0.51 4.79
C THR A 51 -8.94 0.48 3.70
N ILE A 52 -8.03 0.08 2.81
CA ILE A 52 -7.45 0.96 1.77
C ILE A 52 -7.82 0.40 0.39
N PRO A 53 -8.29 1.20 -0.57
CA PRO A 53 -8.59 0.68 -1.91
C PRO A 53 -7.34 0.08 -2.57
N ALA A 54 -7.48 -1.11 -3.18
CA ALA A 54 -6.37 -1.84 -3.80
C ALA A 54 -5.68 -1.03 -4.93
N SER A 55 -6.36 -0.05 -5.52
CA SER A 55 -5.80 0.88 -6.50
C SER A 55 -4.70 1.78 -5.97
N TYR A 56 -4.61 1.98 -4.65
CA TYR A 56 -3.54 2.76 -4.04
C TYR A 56 -2.22 1.98 -3.91
N PHE A 57 -2.21 0.67 -4.13
CA PHE A 57 -1.01 -0.15 -3.97
C PHE A 57 -0.28 -0.32 -5.31
N HIS A 58 1.04 -0.15 -5.28
CA HIS A 58 1.89 -0.14 -6.45
C HIS A 58 3.14 -0.99 -6.22
N ALA A 59 3.66 -1.60 -7.30
CA ALA A 59 4.87 -2.41 -7.21
C ALA A 59 6.12 -1.56 -6.92
N THR A 60 6.12 -0.31 -7.40
CA THR A 60 7.28 0.60 -7.33
C THR A 60 6.84 2.03 -7.04
N ALA A 61 7.77 2.83 -6.50
CA ALA A 61 7.57 4.25 -6.23
C ALA A 61 7.42 5.11 -7.52
N THR A 62 7.69 4.53 -8.70
CA THR A 62 7.65 5.22 -9.99
C THR A 62 6.49 4.72 -10.86
N THR A 63 6.02 5.61 -11.73
CA THR A 63 5.08 5.29 -12.82
C THR A 63 5.80 4.55 -13.94
N ALA A 64 5.05 3.96 -14.87
CA ALA A 64 5.62 3.31 -16.05
C ALA A 64 6.48 4.26 -16.93
N ALA A 65 6.23 5.57 -16.85
CA ALA A 65 7.01 6.60 -17.52
C ALA A 65 8.26 7.05 -16.72
N GLY A 66 8.61 6.34 -15.64
CA GLY A 66 9.77 6.66 -14.80
C GLY A 66 9.58 7.84 -13.83
N LYS A 67 8.40 8.48 -13.80
CA LYS A 67 8.13 9.60 -12.89
C LYS A 67 7.74 9.13 -11.50
N PRO A 68 8.14 9.81 -10.41
CA PRO A 68 7.69 9.49 -9.05
C PRO A 68 6.16 9.51 -8.93
N ARG A 69 5.61 8.56 -8.19
CA ARG A 69 4.19 8.55 -7.82
C ARG A 69 3.95 9.59 -6.74
N ARG A 70 2.82 10.31 -6.84
CA ARG A 70 2.45 11.35 -5.87
C ARG A 70 1.47 10.86 -4.80
N THR A 71 0.80 9.75 -5.05
CA THR A 71 -0.28 9.21 -4.21
C THR A 71 -0.16 7.69 -4.11
N GLY A 72 -0.80 7.15 -3.08
CA GLY A 72 -0.80 5.72 -2.80
C GLY A 72 0.48 5.25 -2.13
N TYR A 73 0.71 3.96 -2.24
CA TYR A 73 1.75 3.22 -1.58
C TYR A 73 2.54 2.40 -2.59
N TYR A 74 3.82 2.20 -2.33
CA TYR A 74 4.66 1.29 -3.10
C TYR A 74 5.23 0.21 -2.20
N LEU A 75 5.41 -0.99 -2.77
CA LEU A 75 5.98 -2.13 -2.08
C LEU A 75 7.43 -1.83 -1.67
N THR A 76 7.74 -2.00 -0.39
CA THR A 76 9.07 -1.79 0.19
C THR A 76 9.65 -3.06 0.81
N GLY A 77 8.82 -4.05 1.10
CA GLY A 77 9.29 -5.33 1.63
C GLY A 77 8.18 -6.34 1.87
N THR A 78 8.54 -7.43 2.54
CA THR A 78 7.66 -8.52 2.98
C THR A 78 8.15 -9.02 4.33
N LEU A 79 7.21 -9.44 5.19
CA LEU A 79 7.50 -10.18 6.43
C LEU A 79 7.72 -11.67 6.18
#